data_AF-A0A7K3Z5C4-F1
#
_entry.id   AF-A0A7K3Z5C4-F1
#
_cell.length_a   1.000
_cell.length_b   1.000
_cell.length_c   1.000
_cell.angle_alpha   90.00
_cell.angle_beta   90.00
_cell.angle_gamma   90.00
#
_symmetry.space_group_name_H-M   'P 1'
#
loop_
_entity.id
_entity.type
_entity.pdbx_description
1 polymer ?
#
loop_
_entity_poly.entity_id
_entity_poly.type
_entity_poly.pdbx_seq_one_letter_code
_entity_poly.pdbx_strand_id
1 'polypeptide(L)' 'MKEDVLVSIVVSRKGEIIKYKVDCAKEVKAEELAHYLDEIIEGICTWKPEVCKDVMQSIVGTIS' A
#
# COMPACT_ATOMS: atom_id res chain seq x y z
N MET A 1 0.41 26.18 -2.77
CA MET A 1 1.33 25.49 -3.69
C MET A 1 0.59 24.28 -4.25
N LYS A 2 0.72 23.97 -5.53
CA LYS A 2 0.27 22.66 -6.03
C LYS A 2 1.29 21.64 -5.54
N GLU A 3 0.83 20.63 -4.81
CA GLU A 3 1.66 19.49 -4.47
C GLU A 3 1.76 18.59 -5.70
N ASP A 4 2.99 18.22 -6.08
CA ASP A 4 3.21 17.25 -7.14
C ASP A 4 2.92 15.85 -6.58
N VAL A 5 1.88 15.20 -7.09
CA VAL A 5 1.47 13.87 -6.64
C VAL A 5 2.41 12.83 -7.26
N LEU A 6 3.31 12.27 -6.43
CA LEU A 6 4.27 11.25 -6.85
C LEU A 6 3.64 9.86 -6.92
N VAL A 7 2.80 9.52 -5.94
CA VAL A 7 2.10 8.23 -5.84
C VAL A 7 0.67 8.47 -5.35
N SER A 8 -0.30 7.81 -5.97
CA SER A 8 -1.70 7.78 -5.56
C SER A 8 -2.18 6.35 -5.40
N ILE A 9 -2.73 6.03 -4.23
CA ILE A 9 -3.30 4.71 -3.93
C ILE A 9 -4.81 4.87 -3.79
N VAL A 10 -5.55 4.23 -4.67
CA VAL A 10 -7.02 4.24 -4.65
C VAL A 10 -7.51 2.83 -4.36
N VAL A 11 -8.31 2.70 -3.30
CA VAL A 11 -8.97 1.45 -2.95
C VAL A 11 -10.46 1.58 -3.26
N SER A 12 -11.01 0.54 -3.88
CA SER A 12 -12.42 0.42 -4.20
C SER A 12 -12.93 -0.98 -3.81
N ARG A 13 -14.23 -1.09 -3.53
CA ARG A 13 -14.86 -2.35 -3.17
C ARG A 13 -15.98 -2.67 -4.16
N LYS A 14 -15.97 -3.88 -4.70
CA LYS A 14 -17.05 -4.42 -5.53
C LYS A 14 -17.52 -5.74 -4.95
N GLY A 15 -18.62 -5.72 -4.20
CA GLY A 15 -19.06 -6.86 -3.39
C GLY A 15 -18.02 -7.18 -2.31
N GLU A 16 -17.59 -8.42 -2.25
CA GLU A 16 -16.55 -8.88 -1.31
C GLU A 16 -15.12 -8.63 -1.79
N ILE A 17 -14.94 -8.26 -3.07
CA ILE A 17 -13.62 -8.07 -3.66
C ILE A 17 -13.12 -6.65 -3.39
N ILE A 18 -11.94 -6.56 -2.81
CA ILE A 18 -11.17 -5.32 -2.73
C ILE A 18 -10.33 -5.19 -3.99
N LYS A 19 -10.45 -4.05 -4.67
CA LYS A 19 -9.60 -3.67 -5.79
C LYS A 19 -8.81 -2.43 -5.41
N TYR A 20 -7.50 -2.48 -5.55
CA TYR A 20 -6.66 -1.32 -5.38
C TYR A 20 -5.97 -0.96 -6.70
N LYS A 21 -5.65 0.32 -6.84
CA LYS A 21 -4.88 0.87 -7.96
C LYS A 21 -3.80 1.77 -7.37
N VAL A 22 -2.58 1.61 -7.86
CA VAL A 22 -1.44 2.46 -7.52
C VAL A 22 -1.03 3.18 -8.81
N ASP A 23 -1.23 4.49 -8.85
CA ASP A 23 -0.78 5.35 -9.94
C ASP A 23 0.53 6.05 -9.50
N CYS A 24 1.56 6.00 -10.34
CA CYS A 24 2.85 6.62 -10.08
C CYS A 24 3.17 7.66 -11.15
N ALA A 25 3.82 8.75 -10.75
CA ALA A 25 4.42 9.68 -11.70
C ALA A 25 5.50 8.95 -12.52
N LYS A 26 5.69 9.38 -13.77
CA LYS A 26 6.51 8.65 -14.77
C LYS A 26 7.98 8.56 -14.37
N GLU A 27 8.44 9.55 -13.63
CA GLU A 27 9.79 9.72 -13.11
C GLU A 27 10.10 8.83 -11.91
N VAL A 28 9.07 8.30 -11.22
CA VAL A 28 9.24 7.46 -10.03
C VAL A 28 9.76 6.09 -10.42
N LYS A 29 10.94 5.75 -9.92
CA LYS A 29 11.55 4.43 -10.10
C LYS A 29 10.94 3.42 -9.14
N ALA A 30 11.14 2.13 -9.44
CA ALA A 30 10.64 1.05 -8.60
C ALA A 30 11.17 1.10 -7.15
N GLU A 31 12.44 1.46 -6.97
CA GLU A 31 13.07 1.60 -5.64
C GLU A 31 12.45 2.77 -4.86
N GLU A 32 12.20 3.89 -5.52
CA GLU A 32 11.54 5.07 -4.92
C GLU A 32 10.08 4.76 -4.57
N LEU A 33 9.37 4.04 -5.43
CA LEU A 33 8.01 3.57 -5.13
C LEU A 33 7.98 2.67 -3.89
N ALA A 34 8.91 1.71 -3.78
CA ALA A 34 9.00 0.85 -2.61
C ALA A 34 9.22 1.68 -1.33
N HIS A 35 10.16 2.64 -1.39
CA HIS A 35 10.42 3.55 -0.29
C HIS A 35 9.17 4.36 0.12
N TYR A 36 8.45 4.95 -0.84
CA TYR A 36 7.22 5.69 -0.54
C TYR A 36 6.12 4.82 0.06
N LEU A 37 5.98 3.57 -0.40
CA LEU A 37 5.02 2.64 0.17
C LEU A 37 5.39 2.26 1.61
N ASP A 38 6.66 2.05 1.91
CA ASP A 38 7.14 1.78 3.27
C ASP A 38 6.85 2.96 4.20
N GLU A 39 7.13 4.20 3.76
CA GLU A 39 6.82 5.40 4.55
C GLU A 39 5.32 5.57 4.79
N ILE A 40 4.47 5.29 3.78
CA ILE A 40 3.01 5.31 3.93
C ILE A 40 2.55 4.28 4.95
N ILE A 41 3.07 3.05 4.87
CA ILE A 41 2.75 1.97 5.81
C ILE A 41 3.18 2.36 7.23
N GLU A 42 4.40 2.87 7.41
CA GLU A 42 4.91 3.32 8.70
C GLU A 42 4.06 4.45 9.28
N GLY A 43 3.67 5.43 8.45
CA GLY A 43 2.78 6.51 8.84
C GLY A 43 1.41 6.00 9.28
N ILE A 44 0.83 5.04 8.54
CA ILE A 44 -0.44 4.39 8.91
C ILE A 44 -0.29 3.61 10.22
N CYS A 45 0.76 2.82 10.39
CA CYS A 45 1.00 2.06 11.62
C CYS A 45 1.23 2.96 12.83
N THR A 46 1.87 4.12 12.63
CA THR A 46 2.08 5.13 13.69
C THR A 46 0.76 5.79 14.08
N TRP A 47 -0.06 6.14 13.09
CA TRP A 47 -1.36 6.78 13.33
C TRP A 47 -2.41 5.81 13.90
N LYS A 48 -2.41 4.56 13.42
CA LYS A 48 -3.37 3.51 13.73
C LYS A 48 -2.67 2.16 13.99
N PRO A 49 -2.02 2.00 15.15
CA PRO A 49 -1.26 0.79 15.48
C PRO A 49 -2.07 -0.51 15.39
N GLU A 50 -3.37 -0.44 15.64
CA GLU A 50 -4.28 -1.58 15.52
C GLU A 50 -4.33 -2.20 14.12
N VAL A 51 -4.14 -1.40 13.05
CA VAL A 51 -4.12 -1.90 11.66
C VAL A 51 -2.93 -2.83 11.43
N CYS A 52 -1.82 -2.58 12.10
CA CYS A 52 -0.56 -3.32 11.92
C CYS A 52 -0.35 -4.43 12.96
N LYS A 53 -1.19 -4.49 14.00
CA LYS A 53 -1.12 -5.52 15.05
C LYS A 53 -1.64 -6.90 14.61
N ASP A 54 -2.43 -6.99 13.54
CA ASP A 54 -3.09 -8.23 13.09
C ASP A 54 -2.48 -8.86 11.81
N VAL A 55 -1.33 -8.39 11.31
CA VAL A 55 -0.84 -8.76 9.96
C VAL A 55 0.00 -10.06 9.92
N MET A 56 0.25 -10.75 11.03
CA MET A 56 0.86 -12.08 10.99
C MET A 56 -0.17 -13.20 10.81
N GLN A 57 -0.78 -13.28 9.62
CA GLN A 57 -1.42 -14.51 9.15
C GLN A 57 -0.51 -15.18 8.11
N SER A 58 0.31 -16.11 8.57
CA SER A 58 1.13 -16.96 7.70
C SER A 58 0.22 -17.88 6.86
N ILE A 59 0.14 -17.64 5.57
CA ILE A 59 -0.50 -18.56 4.62
C ILE A 59 0.60 -19.49 4.07
N VAL A 60 0.57 -20.75 4.49
CA VAL A 60 1.39 -21.84 3.93
C VAL A 60 0.53 -22.62 2.94
N GLY A 61 0.96 -22.71 1.68
CA GLY A 61 0.33 -23.54 0.66
C GLY A 61 1.31 -24.61 0.16
N THR A 62 0.85 -25.84 0.04
CA THR A 62 1.61 -26.94 -0.59
C THR A 62 1.14 -27.10 -2.03
N ILE A 63 2.09 -27.20 -2.96
CA ILE A 63 1.80 -27.53 -4.37
C ILE A 63 1.63 -29.04 -4.47
N SER A 64 0.53 -29.49 -5.07
CA SER A 64 0.24 -30.87 -5.46
C SER A 64 0.36 -31.05 -6.97
#